data_AF-A0A8U0IL37-F1
#
_entry.id   AF-A0A8U0IL37-F1
#
_cell.length_a   1.000
_cell.length_b   1.000
_cell.length_c   1.000
_cell.angle_alpha   90.00
_cell.angle_beta   90.00
_cell.angle_gamma   90.00
#
_symmetry.space_group_name_H-M   'P 1'
#
loop_
_entity.id
_entity.type
_entity.pdbx_description
1 polymer ?
#
loop_
_entity_poly.entity_id
_entity_poly.type
_entity_poly.pdbx_seq_one_letter_code
_entity_poly.pdbx_strand_id
1 'polypeptide(L)'
;MNEYDSPKPTDDTIAKIYYADEEATQVDAAFIIEDWDWVIGFDQVATDEYDYVSIPADKVIGVKSPEYASFSRNGRRVVGYGITDGEFEDFADLLPV
;
A
#
# COMPACT_ATOMS: atom_id res chain seq x y z
N MET A 1 26.34 -16.77 -16.10
CA MET A 1 25.02 -16.19 -16.40
C MET A 1 24.59 -15.54 -15.10
N ASN A 2 24.57 -14.20 -15.05
CA ASN A 2 24.08 -13.47 -13.89
C ASN A 2 22.56 -13.46 -14.01
N GLU A 3 21.92 -14.43 -13.37
CA GLU A 3 20.50 -14.36 -13.08
C GLU A 3 20.35 -13.27 -12.03
N TYR A 4 19.92 -12.09 -12.49
CA TYR A 4 19.24 -11.15 -11.61
C TYR A 4 17.99 -11.89 -11.14
N ASP A 5 18.10 -12.56 -9.99
CA ASP A 5 16.96 -12.87 -9.14
C ASP A 5 16.45 -11.50 -8.67
N SER A 6 15.69 -10.83 -9.55
CA SER A 6 14.76 -9.80 -9.11
C SER A 6 13.99 -10.43 -7.96
N PRO A 7 13.92 -9.82 -6.78
CA PRO A 7 13.11 -10.36 -5.71
C PRO A 7 11.72 -10.55 -6.31
N LYS A 8 11.31 -11.81 -6.50
CA LYS A 8 9.89 -12.09 -6.66
C LYS A 8 9.26 -11.46 -5.43
N PRO A 9 8.27 -10.55 -5.56
CA PRO A 9 7.49 -10.16 -4.40
C PRO A 9 7.10 -11.48 -3.74
N THR A 10 7.61 -11.71 -2.53
CA THR A 10 7.24 -12.89 -1.79
C THR A 10 5.74 -12.78 -1.67
N ASP A 11 5.01 -13.73 -2.25
CA ASP A 11 3.55 -13.88 -2.27
C ASP A 11 2.87 -13.69 -0.88
N ASP A 12 3.69 -13.58 0.17
CA ASP A 12 3.35 -13.36 1.57
C ASP A 12 3.17 -11.89 1.98
N THR A 13 3.83 -10.90 1.36
CA THR A 13 3.77 -9.49 1.81
C THR A 13 2.73 -8.73 1.01
N ILE A 14 1.47 -8.92 1.41
CA ILE A 14 0.30 -8.28 0.79
C ILE A 14 -0.49 -7.52 1.88
N ALA A 15 -0.91 -6.30 1.57
CA ALA A 15 -1.84 -5.55 2.39
C ALA A 15 -3.29 -5.93 2.08
N LYS A 16 -4.08 -6.09 3.14
CA LYS A 16 -5.52 -6.40 3.07
C LYS A 16 -6.30 -5.24 3.64
N ILE A 17 -7.14 -4.64 2.79
CA ILE A 17 -8.05 -3.55 3.14
C ILE A 17 -9.42 -4.16 3.43
N TYR A 18 -9.90 -4.01 4.67
CA TYR A 18 -11.17 -4.56 5.12
C TYR A 18 -12.26 -3.50 5.10
N TYR A 19 -13.45 -3.88 4.61
CA TYR A 19 -14.64 -3.03 4.55
C TYR A 19 -15.74 -3.51 5.48
N ALA A 20 -16.74 -2.67 5.70
CA ALA A 20 -17.89 -3.00 6.55
C ALA A 20 -18.86 -4.01 5.94
N ASP A 21 -19.13 -3.88 4.65
CA ASP A 21 -20.18 -4.62 3.96
C ASP A 21 -19.66 -5.36 2.70
N GLU A 22 -18.35 -5.35 2.47
CA GLU A 22 -17.72 -5.85 1.25
C GLU A 22 -16.52 -6.78 1.55
N GLU A 23 -16.18 -7.64 0.60
CA GLU A 23 -15.00 -8.52 0.70
C GLU A 23 -13.72 -7.69 0.75
N ALA A 24 -12.75 -8.13 1.56
CA ALA A 24 -11.50 -7.42 1.72
C ALA A 24 -10.71 -7.37 0.39
N THR A 25 -10.26 -6.18 -0.01
CA THR A 25 -9.39 -6.02 -1.18
C THR A 25 -7.96 -6.34 -0.78
N GLN A 26 -7.32 -7.18 -1.59
CA GLN A 26 -5.89 -7.48 -1.47
C GLN A 26 -5.15 -6.57 -2.43
N VAL A 27 -4.11 -5.90 -1.94
CA VAL A 27 -3.26 -4.98 -2.70
C VAL A 27 -1.81 -5.21 -2.27
N ASP A 28 -0.83 -4.97 -3.13
CA ASP A 28 0.58 -5.07 -2.77
C ASP A 28 0.91 -4.13 -1.63
N ALA A 29 0.49 -2.86 -1.76
CA ALA A 29 0.69 -1.86 -0.74
C ALA A 29 -0.59 -1.06 -0.46
N ALA A 30 -0.81 -0.66 0.80
CA ALA A 30 -1.89 0.22 1.18
C ALA A 30 -1.38 1.36 2.08
N PHE A 31 -1.76 2.59 1.78
CA PHE A 31 -1.30 3.79 2.45
C PHE A 31 -2.46 4.51 3.11
N ILE A 32 -2.30 4.79 4.40
CA ILE A 32 -3.19 5.65 5.18
C ILE A 32 -2.44 6.94 5.47
N ILE A 33 -2.97 8.05 4.96
CA ILE A 33 -2.41 9.39 5.17
C ILE A 33 -3.25 10.09 6.24
N GLU A 34 -2.59 10.71 7.20
CA GLU A 34 -3.25 11.51 8.25
C GLU A 34 -3.99 12.70 7.63
N ASP A 35 -5.18 12.98 8.16
CA ASP A 35 -6.10 14.02 7.67
C ASP A 35 -6.55 13.82 6.20
N TRP A 36 -6.50 12.59 5.68
CA TRP A 36 -7.08 12.24 4.38
C TRP A 36 -8.33 11.41 4.52
N ASP A 37 -9.31 11.72 3.67
CA ASP A 37 -10.54 10.94 3.53
C ASP A 37 -10.36 9.66 2.68
N TRP A 38 -9.11 9.30 2.32
CA TRP A 38 -8.82 8.21 1.38
C TRP A 38 -7.67 7.32 1.86
N VAL A 39 -7.83 6.01 1.66
CA VAL A 39 -6.79 4.99 1.71
C VAL A 39 -6.34 4.71 0.27
N ILE A 40 -5.04 4.73 0.01
CA ILE A 40 -4.48 4.49 -1.32
C ILE A 40 -3.93 3.06 -1.38
N GLY A 41 -4.54 2.20 -2.18
CA GLY A 41 -4.02 0.86 -2.48
C GLY A 41 -3.24 0.85 -3.78
N PHE A 42 -2.10 0.17 -3.85
CA PHE A 42 -1.35 -0.11 -5.08
C PHE A 42 -1.53 -1.58 -5.42
N ASP A 43 -2.05 -1.86 -6.61
CA ASP A 43 -2.24 -3.21 -7.13
C ASP A 43 -1.22 -3.42 -8.26
N GLN A 44 -0.22 -4.29 -8.07
CA GLN A 44 0.67 -4.72 -9.16
C GLN A 44 0.19 -6.02 -9.82
N VAL A 45 -0.85 -6.66 -9.28
CA VAL A 45 -1.23 -8.03 -9.67
C VAL A 45 -1.92 -8.08 -11.04
N ALA A 46 -2.38 -6.94 -11.58
CA ALA A 46 -3.17 -6.94 -12.83
C ALA A 46 -2.54 -6.25 -14.06
N THR A 47 -1.54 -5.37 -13.95
CA THR A 47 -1.08 -4.56 -15.11
C THR A 47 0.40 -4.18 -15.06
N ASP A 48 1.04 -4.13 -16.24
CA ASP A 48 2.40 -3.57 -16.49
C ASP A 48 2.57 -2.08 -16.07
N GLU A 49 1.54 -1.46 -15.50
CA GLU A 49 1.50 -0.09 -14.99
C GLU A 49 1.05 -0.12 -13.53
N TYR A 50 1.72 0.66 -12.67
CA TYR A 50 1.34 0.86 -11.26
C TYR A 50 -0.02 1.57 -11.20
N ASP A 51 -1.11 0.80 -11.17
CA ASP A 51 -2.44 1.33 -10.93
C ASP A 51 -2.66 1.50 -9.42
N TYR A 52 -3.23 2.64 -9.03
CA TYR A 52 -3.59 2.90 -7.65
C TYR A 52 -5.10 3.08 -7.52
N VAL A 53 -5.63 2.53 -6.44
CA VAL A 53 -7.05 2.58 -6.10
C VAL A 53 -7.21 3.50 -4.89
N SER A 54 -8.00 4.55 -5.06
CA SER A 54 -8.38 5.47 -3.97
C SER A 54 -9.68 5.00 -3.34
N ILE A 55 -9.62 4.66 -2.05
CA ILE A 55 -10.72 4.05 -1.30
C ILE A 55 -11.16 5.04 -0.23
N PRO A 56 -12.45 5.40 -0.11
CA PRO A 56 -12.93 6.26 0.97
C PRO A 56 -12.60 5.67 2.35
N ALA A 57 -11.95 6.45 3.21
CA ALA A 57 -11.53 6.01 4.53
C ALA A 57 -12.71 5.66 5.44
N ASP A 58 -13.89 6.27 5.23
CA ASP A 58 -15.12 5.95 5.98
C ASP A 58 -15.63 4.53 5.72
N LYS A 59 -15.29 3.95 4.56
CA LYS A 59 -15.65 2.58 4.20
C LYS A 59 -14.67 1.54 4.74
N VAL A 60 -13.47 1.96 5.13
CA VAL A 60 -12.39 1.07 5.58
C VAL A 60 -12.53 0.83 7.08
N ILE A 61 -12.75 -0.42 7.47
CA ILE A 61 -12.75 -0.84 8.88
C ILE A 61 -11.32 -1.02 9.39
N GLY A 62 -10.39 -1.39 8.51
CA GLY A 62 -8.99 -1.50 8.87
C GLY A 62 -8.13 -2.01 7.73
N VAL A 63 -6.82 -1.83 7.87
CA VAL A 63 -5.82 -2.36 6.96
C VAL A 63 -4.90 -3.28 7.75
N LYS A 64 -4.58 -4.45 7.19
CA LYS A 64 -3.68 -5.41 7.81
C LYS A 64 -2.64 -5.88 6.81
N SER A 65 -1.39 -5.91 7.25
CA SER A 65 -0.28 -6.52 6.53
C SER A 65 0.67 -7.14 7.54
N PRO A 66 1.40 -8.23 7.19
CA PRO A 66 2.53 -8.70 8.00
C PRO A 66 3.62 -7.63 8.17
N GLU A 67 3.79 -6.76 7.18
CA GLU A 67 4.79 -5.68 7.17
C GLU A 67 4.11 -4.32 7.05
N TYR A 68 4.55 -3.37 7.88
CA TYR A 68 4.08 -2.00 7.81
C TYR A 68 5.18 -1.03 8.24
N ALA A 69 5.18 0.16 7.66
CA ALA A 69 6.07 1.26 7.98
C ALA A 69 5.26 2.54 8.22
N SER A 70 5.80 3.49 8.99
CA SER A 70 5.17 4.80 9.17
C SER A 70 6.20 5.91 9.21
N PHE A 71 5.90 7.02 8.56
CA PHE A 71 6.78 8.18 8.41
C PHE A 71 5.96 9.47 8.37
N SER A 72 6.65 10.60 8.26
CA SER A 72 6.02 11.92 8.07
C SER A 72 6.44 12.53 6.74
N ARG A 73 5.48 12.94 5.91
CA ARG A 73 5.72 13.67 4.64
C ARG A 73 4.78 14.86 4.53
N ASN A 74 5.30 16.00 4.10
CA ASN A 74 4.57 17.28 4.08
C ASN A 74 3.88 17.64 5.41
N GLY A 75 4.49 17.24 6.54
CA GLY A 75 3.94 17.48 7.89
C GLY A 75 2.80 16.55 8.30
N ARG A 76 2.43 15.57 7.47
CA ARG A 76 1.40 14.57 7.76
C ARG A 76 2.03 13.21 8.04
N ARG A 77 1.47 12.48 9.00
CA ARG A 77 1.84 11.08 9.22
C ARG A 77 1.27 10.22 8.09
N VAL A 78 2.07 9.30 7.58
CA VAL A 78 1.64 8.31 6.59
C VAL A 78 2.03 6.93 7.09
N VAL A 79 1.11 5.98 6.99
CA VAL A 79 1.30 4.59 7.38
C VAL A 79 1.11 3.73 6.14
N GLY A 80 2.18 3.06 5.70
CA GLY A 80 2.14 2.10 4.61
C GLY A 80 2.09 0.68 5.14
N TYR A 81 1.22 -0.13 4.57
CA TYR A 81 1.04 -1.56 4.82
C TYR A 81 1.45 -2.31 3.56
N GLY A 82 2.11 -3.45 3.70
CA GLY A 82 2.61 -4.23 2.57
C GLY A 82 3.89 -3.66 1.97
N ILE A 83 4.55 -2.77 2.72
CA ILE A 83 5.82 -2.17 2.33
C ILE A 83 6.84 -2.34 3.44
N THR A 84 8.09 -2.52 3.04
CA THR A 84 9.24 -2.42 3.94
C THR A 84 9.76 -0.99 4.04
N ASP A 85 10.59 -0.71 5.05
CA ASP A 85 11.19 0.62 5.27
C ASP A 85 12.01 1.11 4.07
N GLY A 86 12.57 0.18 3.26
CA GLY A 86 13.39 0.49 2.09
C GLY A 86 12.59 0.66 0.79
N GLU A 87 11.48 -0.03 0.62
CA GLU A 87 10.60 0.11 -0.56
C GLU A 87 9.73 1.36 -0.49
N PHE A 88 9.61 1.91 0.72
CA PHE A 88 8.77 3.06 0.97
C PHE A 88 9.13 4.27 0.10
N GLU A 89 10.41 4.58 -0.10
CA GLU A 89 10.84 5.75 -0.88
C GLU A 89 10.29 5.72 -2.31
N ASP A 90 10.24 4.54 -2.94
CA ASP A 90 9.70 4.34 -4.28
C ASP A 90 8.19 4.62 -4.34
N PHE A 91 7.42 4.15 -3.36
CA PHE A 91 5.98 4.42 -3.30
C PHE A 91 5.64 5.84 -2.85
N ALA A 92 6.50 6.45 -2.03
CA ALA A 92 6.28 7.78 -1.48
C ALA A 92 6.13 8.84 -2.57
N ASP A 93 6.93 8.73 -3.63
CA ASP A 93 6.88 9.63 -4.78
C ASP A 93 5.66 9.43 -5.68
N LEU A 94 4.98 8.29 -5.55
CA LEU A 94 3.72 8.00 -6.22
C LEU A 94 2.51 8.50 -5.42
N LEU A 95 2.68 8.84 -4.14
CA LEU A 95 1.58 9.35 -3.32
C LEU A 95 1.21 10.78 -3.75
N PRO A 96 -0.10 11.10 -3.87
CA PRO A 96 -0.57 12.44 -4.25
C PRO A 96 -0.49 13.49 -3.11
N VAL A 97 0.61 13.52 -2.35
CA VAL A 97 0.82 14.32 -1.12
C VAL A 97 1.42 15.71 -1.30
#